data_AF-A0A936BDK6-F1
#
_entry.id   AF-A0A936BDK6-F1
#
_cell.length_a   1.000
_cell.length_b   1.000
_cell.length_c   1.000
_cell.angle_alpha   90.00
_cell.angle_beta   90.00
_cell.angle_gamma   90.00
#
_symmetry.space_group_name_H-M   'P 1'
#
loop_
_entity.id
_entity.type
_entity.pdbx_description
1 polymer ?
#
loop_
_entity_poly.entity_id
_entity_poly.type
_entity_poly.pdbx_seq_one_letter_code
_entity_poly.pdbx_strand_id
1 'polypeptide(L)'
;MATVFVSRMIFLLATVLAFAGGDLVSASLFIADRAPQSDSFFGLHVAVGLMFGFAGVVLFGTQRHVAALAATATAVAPAAVREIRSLLAYLIAGGPPLCLILGFMDYTILARINEGLAVFG
;
A
#
# COMPACT_ATOMS: atom_id res chain seq x y z
N MET A 1 -12.19 3.82 -20.48
CA MET A 1 -10.73 3.97 -20.30
C MET A 1 -10.37 4.85 -19.10
N ALA A 2 -10.99 6.03 -18.91
CA ALA A 2 -10.69 6.90 -17.77
C ALA A 2 -10.79 6.22 -16.38
N THR A 3 -11.82 5.40 -16.13
CA THR A 3 -11.99 4.68 -14.86
C THR A 3 -10.87 3.68 -14.55
N VAL A 4 -10.37 2.98 -15.57
CA VAL A 4 -9.23 2.05 -15.44
C VAL A 4 -7.95 2.82 -15.12
N PHE A 5 -7.75 3.98 -15.76
CA PHE A 5 -6.60 4.82 -15.47
C PHE A 5 -6.64 5.36 -14.04
N VAL A 6 -7.78 5.88 -13.60
CA VAL A 6 -7.96 6.42 -12.24
C VAL A 6 -7.76 5.32 -11.19
N SER A 7 -8.37 4.15 -11.35
CA SER A 7 -8.17 3.04 -10.40
C SER A 7 -6.70 2.61 -10.34
N ARG A 8 -6.02 2.57 -11.49
CA ARG A 8 -4.58 2.24 -11.55
C ARG A 8 -3.72 3.27 -10.83
N MET A 9 -3.98 4.56 -11.01
CA MET A 9 -3.24 5.61 -10.30
C MET A 9 -3.42 5.52 -8.79
N ILE A 10 -4.66 5.30 -8.32
CA ILE A 10 -4.95 5.14 -6.90
C ILE A 10 -4.20 3.94 -6.31
N PHE A 11 -4.23 2.79 -6.99
CA PHE A 11 -3.53 1.60 -6.50
C PHE A 11 -2.00 1.71 -6.61
N LEU A 12 -1.46 2.43 -7.61
CA LEU A 12 -0.02 2.75 -7.65
C LEU A 12 0.37 3.61 -6.46
N LEU A 13 -0.41 4.64 -6.15
CA LEU A 13 -0.15 5.49 -4.98
C LEU A 13 -0.19 4.65 -3.70
N ALA A 14 -1.21 3.81 -3.51
CA ALA A 14 -1.28 2.90 -2.37
C ALA A 14 -0.09 1.92 -2.32
N THR A 15 0.37 1.42 -3.48
CA THR A 15 1.55 0.55 -3.59
C THR A 15 2.80 1.28 -3.11
N VAL A 16 3.01 2.52 -3.58
CA VAL A 16 4.18 3.33 -3.22
C VAL A 16 4.16 3.66 -1.73
N LEU A 17 3.00 4.06 -1.19
CA LEU A 17 2.85 4.31 0.25
C LEU A 17 3.11 3.05 1.07
N ALA A 18 2.59 1.89 0.64
CA ALA A 18 2.84 0.64 1.35
C ALA A 18 4.34 0.28 1.38
N PHE A 19 5.06 0.43 0.27
CA PHE A 19 6.51 0.21 0.26
C PHE A 19 7.24 1.27 1.10
N ALA A 20 6.86 2.54 1.00
CA ALA A 20 7.43 3.61 1.80
C ALA A 20 7.27 3.34 3.31
N GLY A 21 6.10 2.88 3.76
CA GLY A 21 5.90 2.47 5.15
C GLY A 21 6.81 1.33 5.58
N GLY A 22 7.02 0.32 4.72
CA GLY A 22 7.97 -0.76 4.97
C GLY A 22 9.42 -0.28 5.07
N ASP A 23 9.82 0.62 4.17
CA ASP A 23 11.15 1.23 4.16
C ASP A 23 11.36 2.12 5.40
N LEU A 24 10.35 2.89 5.80
CA LEU A 24 10.39 3.76 6.98
C LEU A 24 10.49 2.95 8.28
N VAL A 25 9.72 1.87 8.41
CA VAL A 25 9.82 0.92 9.54
C VAL A 25 11.20 0.27 9.57
N SER A 26 11.76 -0.06 8.41
CA SER A 26 13.12 -0.61 8.35
C SER A 26 14.17 0.44 8.72
N ALA A 27 14.02 1.68 8.25
CA ALA A 27 14.91 2.79 8.55
C ALA A 27 14.88 3.17 10.04
N SER A 28 13.73 3.07 10.70
CA SER A 28 13.63 3.39 12.13
C SER A 28 14.49 2.52 13.02
N LEU A 29 14.83 1.30 12.59
CA LEU A 29 15.78 0.43 13.31
C LEU A 29 17.19 1.02 13.38
N PHE A 30 17.58 1.81 12.38
CA PHE A 30 18.94 2.35 12.27
C PHE A 30 19.05 3.79 12.77
N ILE A 31 17.95 4.55 12.76
CA ILE A 31 17.94 5.98 13.07
C ILE A 31 17.51 6.26 14.52
N ALA A 32 16.76 5.37 15.16
CA ALA A 32 16.25 5.62 16.50
C ALA A 32 17.37 5.58 17.56
N ASP A 33 17.68 6.76 18.13
CA ASP A 33 18.65 6.92 19.23
C ASP A 33 18.24 6.16 20.51
N ARG A 34 16.94 5.84 20.66
CA ARG A 34 16.35 5.21 21.85
C ARG A 34 15.63 3.89 21.55
N ALA A 35 16.17 3.06 20.67
CA ALA A 35 15.59 1.75 20.36
C ALA A 35 15.84 0.71 21.49
N PRO A 36 14.80 0.06 22.04
CA PRO A 36 14.95 -1.13 22.86
C PRO A 36 15.73 -2.24 22.13
N GLN A 37 16.75 -2.79 22.78
CA GLN A 37 17.64 -3.82 22.20
C GLN A 37 17.10 -5.25 22.37
N SER A 38 15.79 -5.45 22.52
CA SER A 38 15.22 -6.80 22.72
C SER A 38 14.99 -7.53 21.39
N ASP A 39 15.18 -8.85 21.38
CA ASP A 39 14.90 -9.68 20.18
C ASP A 39 13.44 -9.54 19.71
N SER A 40 12.51 -9.32 20.64
CA SER A 40 11.10 -9.05 20.36
C SER A 40 10.88 -7.75 19.58
N PHE A 41 11.69 -6.73 19.83
CA PHE A 41 11.60 -5.44 19.15
C PHE A 41 12.05 -5.56 17.69
N PHE A 42 13.16 -6.26 17.45
CA PHE A 42 13.65 -6.53 16.10
C PHE A 42 12.64 -7.39 15.31
N GLY A 43 12.13 -8.47 15.92
CA GLY A 43 11.14 -9.33 15.31
C GLY A 43 9.87 -8.59 14.88
N LEU A 44 9.39 -7.64 15.69
CA LEU A 44 8.22 -6.83 15.37
C LEU A 44 8.46 -5.91 14.15
N HIS A 45 9.60 -5.23 14.07
CA HIS A 45 9.93 -4.37 12.93
C HIS A 45 10.03 -5.16 11.63
N VAL A 46 10.70 -6.31 11.66
CA VAL A 46 10.79 -7.20 10.48
C VAL A 46 9.40 -7.68 10.07
N ALA A 47 8.58 -8.12 11.02
CA ALA A 47 7.23 -8.60 10.72
C ALA A 47 6.35 -7.49 10.11
N VAL A 48 6.36 -6.28 10.67
CA VAL A 48 5.56 -5.16 10.16
C VAL A 48 6.10 -4.66 8.82
N GLY A 49 7.43 -4.54 8.66
CA GLY A 49 8.05 -4.18 7.39
C GLY A 49 7.70 -5.16 6.27
N LEU A 50 7.73 -6.47 6.55
CA LEU A 50 7.30 -7.50 5.61
C LEU A 50 5.80 -7.42 5.31
N MET A 51 4.96 -7.10 6.29
CA MET A 51 3.52 -6.90 6.08
C MET A 51 3.25 -5.75 5.11
N PHE A 52 3.94 -4.61 5.27
CA PHE A 52 3.88 -3.47 4.37
C PHE A 52 4.38 -3.83 2.96
N GLY A 53 5.54 -4.50 2.86
CA GLY A 53 6.07 -4.97 1.57
C GLY A 53 5.11 -5.95 0.87
N PHE A 54 4.54 -6.89 1.60
CA PHE A 54 3.53 -7.83 1.07
C PHE A 54 2.28 -7.09 0.60
N ALA A 55 1.78 -6.12 1.38
CA ALA A 55 0.66 -5.27 0.98
C ALA A 55 0.98 -4.52 -0.33
N GLY A 56 2.18 -3.95 -0.46
CA GLY A 56 2.65 -3.30 -1.70
C GLY A 56 2.61 -4.25 -2.90
N VAL A 57 3.13 -5.47 -2.75
CA VAL A 57 3.09 -6.50 -3.81
C VAL A 57 1.66 -6.87 -4.19
N VAL A 58 0.77 -7.08 -3.21
CA VAL A 58 -0.64 -7.42 -3.45
C VAL A 58 -1.36 -6.28 -4.18
N LEU A 59 -1.16 -5.04 -3.75
CA LEU A 59 -1.76 -3.86 -4.38
C LEU A 59 -1.27 -3.70 -5.82
N PHE A 60 0.03 -3.89 -6.06
CA PHE A 60 0.63 -3.87 -7.40
C PHE A 60 0.10 -4.98 -8.31
N GLY A 61 0.00 -6.21 -7.81
CA GLY A 61 -0.56 -7.33 -8.55
C GLY A 61 -2.04 -7.08 -8.91
N THR A 62 -2.82 -6.62 -7.94
CA THR A 62 -4.26 -6.37 -8.11
C THR A 62 -4.53 -5.35 -9.21
N GLN A 63 -3.84 -4.20 -9.22
CA GLN A 63 -4.02 -3.22 -10.29
C GLN A 63 -3.64 -3.77 -11.67
N ARG A 64 -2.57 -4.58 -11.76
CA ARG A 64 -2.10 -5.15 -13.02
C ARG A 64 -3.12 -6.13 -13.58
N HIS A 65 -3.65 -7.02 -12.74
CA HIS A 65 -4.66 -7.99 -13.12
C HIS A 65 -5.98 -7.33 -13.49
N VAL A 66 -6.46 -6.35 -12.71
CA VAL A 66 -7.70 -5.63 -13.01
C VAL A 66 -7.59 -4.85 -14.33
N ALA A 67 -6.46 -4.17 -14.58
CA ALA A 67 -6.24 -3.48 -15.84
C ALA A 67 -6.19 -4.43 -17.04
N ALA A 68 -5.55 -5.60 -16.89
CA ALA A 68 -5.51 -6.64 -17.92
C ALA A 68 -6.91 -7.20 -18.20
N LEU A 69 -7.67 -7.54 -17.16
CA LEU A 69 -9.07 -8.02 -17.28
C LEU A 69 -9.94 -6.99 -18.00
N ALA A 70 -9.84 -5.70 -17.64
CA ALA A 70 -10.61 -4.65 -18.28
C ALA A 70 -10.30 -4.52 -19.78
N ALA A 71 -9.03 -4.64 -20.17
CA ALA A 71 -8.63 -4.61 -21.57
C ALA A 71 -9.14 -5.83 -22.36
N THR A 72 -9.03 -7.04 -21.80
CA THR A 72 -9.51 -8.26 -22.45
C THR A 72 -11.02 -8.30 -22.58
N ALA A 73 -11.76 -7.92 -21.54
CA ALA A 73 -13.22 -7.98 -21.56
C ALA A 73 -13.85 -7.06 -22.60
N THR A 74 -13.27 -5.89 -22.85
CA THR A 74 -13.74 -5.00 -23.93
C THR A 74 -13.63 -5.63 -25.32
N ALA A 75 -12.68 -6.53 -25.53
CA ALA A 75 -12.45 -7.17 -26.82
C ALA A 75 -13.24 -8.47 -27.00
N VAL A 76 -13.44 -9.25 -25.92
CA VAL A 76 -13.89 -10.64 -26.02
C VAL A 76 -15.25 -10.89 -25.35
N ALA A 77 -15.63 -10.08 -24.36
CA ALA A 77 -16.85 -10.30 -23.58
C ALA A 77 -17.56 -8.98 -23.24
N PRO A 78 -18.23 -8.34 -24.22
CA PRO A 78 -18.91 -7.05 -24.02
C PRO A 78 -19.95 -7.09 -22.89
N ALA A 79 -20.58 -8.25 -22.67
CA ALA A 79 -21.55 -8.45 -21.60
C ALA A 79 -20.93 -8.29 -20.20
N ALA A 80 -19.64 -8.61 -20.01
CA ALA A 80 -18.92 -8.53 -18.73
C ALA A 80 -18.41 -7.11 -18.40
N VAL A 81 -18.52 -6.17 -19.34
CA VAL A 81 -18.01 -4.80 -19.18
C VAL A 81 -18.73 -4.06 -18.06
N ARG A 82 -20.02 -4.36 -17.83
CA ARG A 82 -20.82 -3.73 -16.78
C ARG A 82 -20.33 -4.15 -15.39
N GLU A 83 -20.09 -5.44 -15.19
CA GLU A 83 -19.60 -6.03 -13.94
C GLU A 83 -18.19 -5.52 -13.63
N ILE A 84 -17.32 -5.45 -14.64
CA ILE A 84 -15.98 -4.84 -14.50
C ILE A 84 -16.07 -3.37 -14.14
N ARG A 85 -17.02 -2.62 -14.71
CA ARG A 85 -17.23 -1.21 -14.36
C ARG A 85 -17.68 -1.05 -12.91
N SER A 86 -18.53 -1.95 -12.41
CA SER A 86 -18.94 -1.99 -11.01
C SER A 86 -17.74 -2.30 -10.10
N LEU A 87 -16.93 -3.30 -10.43
CA LEU A 87 -15.69 -3.61 -9.72
C LEU A 87 -14.74 -2.40 -9.67
N LEU A 88 -14.51 -1.74 -10.80
CA LEU A 88 -13.70 -0.52 -10.86
C LEU A 88 -14.27 0.59 -9.99
N ALA A 89 -15.59 0.75 -9.93
CA ALA A 89 -16.23 1.74 -9.07
C ALA A 89 -15.96 1.44 -7.59
N TYR A 90 -16.06 0.18 -7.16
CA TYR A 90 -15.71 -0.22 -5.78
C TYR A 90 -14.23 0.02 -5.47
N LEU A 91 -13.33 -0.30 -6.40
CA LEU A 91 -11.89 -0.06 -6.24
C LEU A 91 -11.57 1.43 -6.16
N ILE A 92 -12.24 2.28 -6.95
CA ILE A 92 -12.10 3.73 -6.89
C ILE A 92 -12.69 4.30 -5.59
N ALA A 93 -13.79 3.72 -5.07
CA ALA A 93 -14.38 4.16 -3.82
C ALA A 93 -13.51 3.78 -2.60
N GLY A 94 -12.94 2.57 -2.60
CA GLY A 94 -12.13 2.06 -1.49
C GLY A 94 -10.65 2.47 -1.50
N GLY A 95 -10.10 2.75 -2.68
CA GLY A 95 -8.67 3.06 -2.82
C GLY A 95 -8.23 4.38 -2.17
N PRO A 96 -8.95 5.52 -2.31
CA PRO A 96 -8.55 6.77 -1.67
C PRO A 96 -8.53 6.69 -0.13
N PRO A 97 -9.55 6.10 0.55
CA PRO A 97 -9.45 5.82 1.99
C PRO A 97 -8.22 4.99 2.35
N LEU A 98 -7.88 3.97 1.56
CA LEU A 98 -6.67 3.17 1.79
C LEU A 98 -5.40 4.02 1.66
N CYS A 99 -5.30 4.87 0.64
CA CYS A 99 -4.17 5.80 0.50
C CYS A 99 -4.06 6.77 1.69
N LEU A 100 -5.20 7.27 2.19
CA LEU A 100 -5.21 8.15 3.37
C LEU A 100 -4.73 7.43 4.61
N ILE A 101 -5.16 6.18 4.82
CA ILE A 101 -4.70 5.36 5.95
C ILE A 101 -3.20 5.11 5.85
N LEU A 102 -2.71 4.66 4.70
CA LEU A 102 -1.27 4.40 4.51
C LEU A 102 -0.44 5.68 4.66
N GLY A 103 -0.86 6.78 4.03
CA GLY A 103 -0.16 8.06 4.15
C GLY A 103 -0.17 8.61 5.57
N PHE A 104 -1.26 8.40 6.33
CA PHE A 104 -1.30 8.75 7.75
C PHE A 104 -0.35 7.88 8.57
N MET A 105 -0.28 6.57 8.31
CA MET A 105 0.67 5.68 8.97
C MET A 105 2.11 6.11 8.69
N ASP A 106 2.47 6.35 7.42
CA ASP A 106 3.80 6.83 7.03
C ASP A 106 4.15 8.14 7.72
N TYR A 107 3.20 9.07 7.80
CA TYR A 107 3.36 10.33 8.52
C TYR A 107 3.66 10.10 10.01
N THR A 108 2.89 9.24 10.68
CA THR A 108 3.12 8.95 12.11
C THR A 108 4.46 8.27 12.37
N ILE A 109 4.89 7.38 11.47
CA ILE A 109 6.20 6.74 11.52
C ILE A 109 7.31 7.78 11.38
N LEU A 110 7.20 8.65 10.38
CA LEU A 110 8.18 9.71 10.14
C LEU A 110 8.26 10.70 11.32
N ALA A 111 7.12 11.06 11.90
CA ALA A 111 7.06 11.91 13.09
C ALA A 111 7.83 11.29 14.27
N ARG A 112 7.64 9.98 14.51
CA ARG A 112 8.35 9.24 15.57
C ARG A 112 9.85 9.18 15.32
N ILE A 113 10.27 8.93 14.08
CA ILE A 113 11.68 8.95 13.67
C ILE A 113 12.31 10.33 13.93
N ASN A 114 11.60 11.42 13.60
CA ASN A 114 12.08 12.79 13.84
C ASN A 114 12.21 13.13 15.33
N GLU A 115 11.42 12.49 16.20
CA GLU A 115 11.55 12.60 17.66
C GLU A 115 12.68 11.73 18.23
N GLY A 116 13.40 10.97 17.38
CA GLY A 116 14.43 10.01 17.80
C GLY A 116 13.87 8.76 18.49
N LEU A 117 12.56 8.52 18.33
CA LEU A 117 11.87 7.38 18.92
C LEU A 117 11.77 6.24 17.92
N ALA A 118 11.85 5.02 18.43
CA ALA A 118 11.46 3.86 17.64
C ALA A 118 9.96 3.92 17.32
N VAL A 119 9.59 3.37 16.17
CA VAL A 119 8.17 3.30 15.75
C VAL A 119 7.37 2.48 16.77
N PHE A 120 7.95 1.37 17.21
CA PHE A 120 7.36 0.48 18.20
C PHE A 120 8.16 0.56 19.52
N GLY A 121 7.47 0.77 20.64
CA GLY A 121 8.09 0.98 21.96
C GLY A 121 8.02 2.43 22.42
#